data_AF-A0A951ZH98-F1
#
_entry.id   AF-A0A951ZH98-F1
#
_cell.length_a   1.000
_cell.length_b   1.000
_cell.length_c   1.000
_cell.angle_alpha   90.00
_cell.angle_beta   90.00
_cell.angle_gamma   90.00
#
_symmetry.space_group_name_H-M   'P 1'
#
loop_
_entity.id
_entity.type
_entity.pdbx_description
1 polymer ?
#
loop_
_entity_poly.entity_id
_entity_poly.type
_entity_poly.pdbx_seq_one_letter_code
_entity_poly.pdbx_strand_id
1 'polypeptide(L)' 'MTVPDALLPDAMRFLLDRHKLVTEPSGAITVAALQNGLVKARGETVCVLSGGNIEWDGLQELLGDA' A
#
# COMPACT_ATOMS: atom_id res chain seq x y z
N MET A 1 8.54 -14.29 1.39
CA MET A 1 8.73 -13.43 0.20
C MET A 1 8.90 -11.99 0.66
N THR A 2 9.42 -11.11 -0.18
CA THR A 2 9.70 -9.70 0.17
C THR A 2 9.13 -8.78 -0.90
N VAL A 3 8.71 -7.58 -0.48
CA VAL A 3 8.25 -6.51 -1.36
C VAL A 3 9.23 -5.35 -1.20
N PRO A 4 9.80 -4.80 -2.29
CA PRO A 4 10.64 -3.61 -2.22
C PRO A 4 9.87 -2.38 -1.74
N ASP A 5 10.47 -1.60 -0.84
CA ASP A 5 9.86 -0.39 -0.27
C ASP A 5 9.46 0.64 -1.33
N ALA A 6 10.21 0.71 -2.43
CA ALA A 6 9.92 1.58 -3.58
C ALA A 6 8.54 1.33 -4.22
N LEU A 7 7.89 0.19 -3.95
CA LEU A 7 6.56 -0.15 -4.46
C LEU A 7 5.43 0.26 -3.50
N LEU A 8 5.74 0.63 -2.26
CA LEU A 8 4.75 0.96 -1.24
C LEU A 8 4.03 2.30 -1.49
N PRO A 9 4.71 3.39 -1.92
CA PRO A 9 4.04 4.67 -2.15
C PRO A 9 2.90 4.58 -3.18
N ASP A 10 3.10 3.84 -4.29
CA ASP A 10 2.06 3.66 -5.31
C ASP A 10 0.85 2.89 -4.78
N ALA A 11 1.07 1.87 -3.94
CA ALA A 11 -0.01 1.11 -3.32
C ALA A 11 -0.76 1.95 -2.27
N MET A 12 -0.02 2.73 -1.46
CA MET A 12 -0.59 3.68 -0.51
C MET A 12 -1.43 4.74 -1.23
N ARG A 13 -0.91 5.30 -2.32
CA ARG A 13 -1.64 6.25 -3.17
C ARG A 13 -2.90 5.64 -3.75
N PHE A 14 -2.81 4.40 -4.26
CA PHE A 14 -3.98 3.70 -4.79
C PHE A 14 -5.07 3.52 -3.73
N LEU A 15 -4.69 3.10 -2.52
CA LEU A 15 -5.60 2.95 -1.38
C LEU A 15 -6.23 4.28 -0.96
N LEU A 16 -5.44 5.35 -0.90
CA LEU A 16 -5.93 6.68 -0.56
C LEU A 16 -6.85 7.25 -1.65
N ASP A 17 -6.40 7.30 -2.89
CA ASP A 17 -7.09 7.97 -3.99
C ASP A 17 -8.35 7.22 -4.42
N ARG A 18 -8.27 5.88 -4.53
CA ARG A 18 -9.36 5.05 -5.08
C ARG A 18 -10.26 4.44 -4.02
N HIS A 19 -9.72 4.13 -2.86
CA HIS A 19 -10.46 3.45 -1.79
C HIS A 19 -10.77 4.35 -0.59
N LYS A 20 -10.17 5.56 -0.52
CA LYS A 20 -10.32 6.50 0.60
C LYS A 20 -9.85 5.91 1.93
N LEU A 21 -8.87 5.01 1.85
CA LEU A 21 -8.25 4.35 2.99
C LEU A 21 -6.85 4.92 3.20
N VAL A 22 -6.57 5.35 4.43
CA VAL A 22 -5.22 5.75 4.85
C VAL A 22 -4.52 4.51 5.42
N THR A 23 -3.31 4.24 4.94
CA THR A 23 -2.46 3.15 5.44
C THR A 23 -1.07 3.66 5.77
N GLU A 24 -0.43 3.05 6.76
CA GLU A 24 1.03 3.13 6.90
C GLU A 24 1.72 2.27 5.81
N PRO A 25 3.04 2.41 5.57
CA PRO A 25 3.74 1.62 4.53
C PRO A 25 3.59 0.11 4.69
N SER A 26 3.72 -0.42 5.93
CA SER A 26 3.50 -1.84 6.24
C SER A 26 2.09 -2.30 5.95
N GLY A 27 1.10 -1.43 6.17
CA GLY A 27 -0.31 -1.69 5.89
C GLY A 27 -0.62 -1.91 4.41
N ALA A 28 0.20 -1.37 3.50
CA ALA A 28 0.00 -1.47 2.06
C ALA A 28 0.74 -2.66 1.40
N ILE A 29 1.56 -3.42 2.15
CA ILE A 29 2.43 -4.47 1.58
C ILE A 29 1.65 -5.52 0.76
N THR A 30 0.49 -5.97 1.26
CA THR A 30 -0.30 -7.00 0.59
C THR A 30 -0.83 -6.52 -0.76
N VAL A 31 -1.25 -5.25 -0.83
CA VAL A 31 -1.72 -4.59 -2.05
C VAL A 31 -0.56 -4.35 -3.00
N ALA A 32 0.57 -3.83 -2.51
CA ALA A 32 1.77 -3.61 -3.32
C ALA A 32 2.27 -4.91 -3.97
N ALA A 33 2.26 -6.03 -3.23
CA ALA A 33 2.66 -7.33 -3.74
C ALA A 33 1.76 -7.82 -4.88
N LEU A 34 0.44 -7.64 -4.75
CA LEU A 34 -0.53 -8.06 -5.76
C LEU A 34 -0.49 -7.14 -6.98
N GLN A 35 -0.43 -5.82 -6.77
CA GLN A 35 -0.43 -4.81 -7.82
C GLN A 35 0.81 -4.91 -8.73
N ASN A 36 1.95 -5.29 -8.16
CA ASN A 36 3.21 -5.49 -8.90
C ASN A 36 3.42 -6.93 -9.36
N GLY A 37 2.42 -7.81 -9.23
CA GLY A 37 2.48 -9.19 -9.70
C GLY A 37 3.49 -10.09 -8.96
N LEU A 38 3.99 -9.66 -7.80
CA LEU A 38 4.89 -10.44 -6.95
C LEU A 38 4.15 -11.65 -6.34
N VAL A 39 2.84 -11.51 -6.11
CA VAL A 39 1.93 -12.61 -5.77
C VAL A 39 0.89 -12.78 -6.86
N LYS A 40 0.66 -14.02 -7.28
CA LYS A 40 -0.49 -14.37 -8.13
C LYS A 40 -1.64 -14.87 -7.25
N ALA A 41 -2.71 -14.08 -7.16
CA ALA A 41 -3.93 -14.47 -6.48
C ALA A 41 -4.52 -15.76 -7.11
N ARG A 42 -5.06 -16.65 -6.29
CA ARG A 42 -5.71 -17.90 -6.71
C ARG A 42 -7.03 -18.04 -5.98
N GLY A 43 -8.13 -18.10 -6.72
CA GLY A 43 -9.48 -18.09 -6.12
C GLY A 43 -9.78 -16.77 -5.41
N GLU A 44 -10.76 -16.79 -4.50
CA GLU A 44 -11.09 -15.65 -3.66
C GLU A 44 -9.90 -15.29 -2.77
N THR A 45 -9.42 -14.06 -2.89
CA THR A 45 -8.20 -13.59 -2.21
C THR A 45 -8.50 -12.26 -1.53
N VAL A 46 -8.01 -12.11 -0.30
CA VAL A 46 -8.16 -10.88 0.49
C VAL A 46 -6.77 -10.28 0.74
N CYS A 47 -6.63 -8.98 0.47
CA CYS A 47 -5.48 -8.19 0.90
C CYS A 47 -5.81 -7.57 2.27
N VAL A 48 -5.05 -7.93 3.30
CA VAL A 48 -5.22 -7.35 4.64
C VAL A 48 -4.42 -6.04 4.73
N LEU A 49 -5.08 -4.96 5.13
CA LEU A 49 -4.46 -3.70 5.51
C LEU A 49 -4.22 -3.71 7.01
N SER A 50 -2.98 -3.94 7.45
CA SER A 50 -2.68 -4.21 8.86
C SER A 50 -2.76 -2.97 9.76
N GLY A 51 -2.57 -1.78 9.19
CA GLY A 51 -2.48 -0.55 9.97
C GLY A 51 -2.57 0.72 9.11
N GLY A 52 -2.96 1.80 9.76
CA GLY A 52 -3.06 3.15 9.21
C GLY A 52 -2.44 4.20 10.10
N ASN A 53 -1.50 3.81 10.97
CA ASN A 53 -0.91 4.67 11.98
C ASN A 53 0.25 5.46 11.35
N ILE A 54 -0.12 6.47 10.57
CA ILE A 54 0.83 7.37 9.92
C ILE A 54 0.49 8.81 10.27
N GLU A 55 1.52 9.58 10.63
CA GLU A 55 1.40 11.02 10.87
C GLU A 55 1.23 11.77 9.55
N TRP A 56 0.59 12.94 9.61
CA TRP A 56 0.33 13.77 8.43
C TRP A 56 1.60 14.09 7.65
N ASP A 57 2.67 14.49 8.35
CA ASP A 57 3.95 14.83 7.73
C ASP A 57 4.57 13.63 6.98
N GLY A 58 4.45 12.41 7.53
CA GLY A 58 4.92 11.20 6.87
C GLY A 58 4.09 10.82 5.64
N LEU A 59 2.78 11.08 5.67
CA LEU A 59 1.92 10.91 4.49
C LEU A 59 2.30 11.90 3.40
N GLN A 60 2.59 13.17 3.76
CA GLN A 60 3.05 14.18 2.82
C GLN A 60 4.42 13.86 2.24
N GLU A 61 5.37 13.37 3.03
CA GLU A 61 6.69 12.97 2.53
C GLU A 61 6.59 11.84 1.50
N LEU A 62 5.72 10.85 1.74
CA LEU A 62 5.58 9.68 0.87
C LEU A 62 4.74 9.95 -0.38
N LEU A 63 3.77 10.88 -0.33
CA LEU A 63 2.78 11.09 -1.39
C LEU A 63 2.72 12.51 -1.95
N GLY A 64 3.50 13.44 -1.38
CA GLY A 64 3.38 14.88 -1.64
C GLY A 64 3.98 15.34 -2.97
N ASP A 65 4.91 14.58 -3.54
CA ASP A 65 5.50 14.88 -4.84
C ASP A 65 4.71 14.15 -5.95
N ALA A 66 3.78 14.88 -6.56
CA ALA A 66 3.06 14.49 -7.78
C ALA A 66 3.29 15.54 -8.88
#